data_AF-A0A9X3F1R8-F1
#
_entry.id   AF-A0A9X3F1R8-F1
#
_cell.length_a   1.000
_cell.length_b   1.000
_cell.length_c   1.000
_cell.angle_alpha   90.00
_cell.angle_beta   90.00
_cell.angle_gamma   90.00
#
_symmetry.space_group_name_H-M   'P 1'
#
loop_
_entity.id
_entity.type
_entity.pdbx_description
1 polymer ?
#
loop_
_entity_poly.entity_id
_entity_poly.type
_entity_poly.pdbx_seq_one_letter_code
_entity_poly.pdbx_strand_id
1 'polypeptide(L)'
;MEIEGELHNFVLVVERFLDCGKDQAVRVVNDLMTARAQQFEHVVATELPALSDDLGLSARAREGLEWYVEQLQKMMSGTLHWCRHTGRFKEPERQGSRRRSTSRALAGSAPRRHGLCHC
;
A
#
# COMPACT_ATOMS: atom_id res chain seq x y z
N MET A 1 -2.90 -1.61 2.37
CA MET A 1 -3.84 -0.55 2.75
C MET A 1 -4.87 -0.47 1.64
N GLU A 2 -5.98 -1.16 1.79
CA GLU A 2 -7.16 -0.95 0.94
C GLU A 2 -8.05 -0.02 1.75
N ILE A 3 -8.31 1.17 1.23
CA ILE A 3 -9.36 2.02 1.78
C ILE A 3 -10.64 1.64 1.02
N GLU A 4 -11.70 1.32 1.75
CA GLU A 4 -12.98 0.95 1.15
C GLU A 4 -13.44 2.07 0.19
N GLY A 5 -13.48 1.77 -1.12
CA GLY A 5 -13.81 2.72 -2.19
C GLY A 5 -12.62 3.21 -3.04
N GLU A 6 -11.37 3.03 -2.62
CA GLU A 6 -10.19 3.35 -3.45
C GLU A 6 -9.78 2.15 -4.31
N LEU A 7 -10.30 2.09 -5.53
CA LEU A 7 -9.95 1.06 -6.52
C LEU A 7 -8.56 1.26 -7.15
N HIS A 8 -7.94 2.43 -6.97
CA HIS A 8 -6.61 2.76 -7.49
C HIS A 8 -5.50 2.21 -6.58
N ASN A 9 -5.50 0.89 -6.41
CA ASN A 9 -4.51 0.18 -5.61
C ASN A 9 -3.95 -0.99 -6.39
N PHE A 10 -2.64 -0.98 -6.63
CA PHE A 10 -2.00 -1.99 -7.47
C PHE A 10 -2.06 -3.39 -6.85
N VAL A 11 -2.06 -3.53 -5.51
CA VAL A 11 -2.27 -4.82 -4.84
C VAL A 11 -3.67 -5.35 -5.14
N LEU A 12 -4.70 -4.51 -5.05
CA LEU A 12 -6.08 -4.90 -5.37
C LEU A 12 -6.23 -5.27 -6.85
N VAL A 13 -5.59 -4.52 -7.75
CA VAL A 13 -5.56 -4.84 -9.19
C VAL A 13 -4.95 -6.21 -9.41
N VAL A 14 -3.79 -6.51 -8.81
CA VAL A 14 -3.11 -7.79 -8.95
C VAL A 14 -3.91 -8.93 -8.33
N GLU A 15 -4.49 -8.72 -7.15
CA GLU A 15 -5.33 -9.71 -6.46
C GLU A 15 -6.50 -10.15 -7.35
N ARG A 16 -7.20 -9.18 -7.95
CA ARG A 16 -8.37 -9.43 -8.80
C ARG A 16 -7.99 -9.96 -10.17
N PHE A 17 -6.95 -9.43 -10.79
CA PHE A 17 -6.56 -9.80 -12.15
C PHE A 17 -5.92 -11.19 -12.22
N LEU A 18 -5.09 -11.54 -11.22
CA LEU A 18 -4.45 -12.86 -11.14
C LEU A 18 -5.26 -13.88 -10.34
N ASP A 19 -6.42 -13.50 -9.82
CA ASP A 19 -7.29 -14.32 -8.97
C ASP A 19 -6.50 -15.02 -7.85
N CYS A 20 -5.75 -14.24 -7.08
CA CYS A 20 -4.87 -14.76 -6.04
C CYS A 20 -5.19 -14.16 -4.66
N GLY A 21 -4.63 -14.74 -3.60
CA GLY A 21 -4.80 -14.19 -2.25
C GLY A 21 -4.00 -12.89 -2.05
N LYS A 22 -4.49 -12.01 -1.18
CA LYS A 22 -3.87 -10.72 -0.82
C LYS A 22 -2.36 -10.79 -0.54
N ASP A 23 -1.91 -11.77 0.26
CA ASP A 23 -0.48 -11.90 0.58
C ASP A 23 0.37 -12.22 -0.64
N GLN A 24 -0.18 -12.99 -1.59
CA GLN A 24 0.48 -13.27 -2.86
C GLN A 24 0.49 -12.03 -3.74
N ALA A 25 -0.61 -11.30 -3.83
CA ALA A 25 -0.68 -10.04 -4.57
C ALA A 25 0.35 -9.03 -4.05
N VAL A 26 0.50 -8.89 -2.72
CA VAL A 26 1.52 -8.04 -2.11
C VAL A 26 2.93 -8.44 -2.53
N ARG A 27 3.25 -9.75 -2.52
CA ARG A 27 4.56 -10.24 -2.97
C ARG A 27 4.80 -9.92 -4.44
N VAL A 28 3.84 -10.19 -5.32
CA VAL A 28 3.95 -9.88 -6.75
C VAL A 28 4.18 -8.39 -6.99
N VAL A 29 3.45 -7.52 -6.29
CA VAL A 29 3.65 -6.08 -6.38
C VAL A 29 5.04 -5.67 -5.89
N ASN A 30 5.49 -6.22 -4.76
CA ASN A 30 6.82 -5.96 -4.23
C ASN A 30 7.92 -6.38 -5.23
N ASP A 31 7.81 -7.59 -5.78
CA ASP A 31 8.78 -8.11 -6.74
C ASP A 31 8.82 -7.25 -8.01
N LEU A 32 7.66 -6.78 -8.48
CA LEU A 32 7.61 -5.83 -9.61
C LEU A 32 8.28 -4.49 -9.26
N MET A 33 8.02 -3.94 -8.07
CA MET A 33 8.66 -2.70 -7.63
C MET A 33 10.19 -2.86 -7.56
N THR A 34 10.68 -3.98 -7.04
CA THR A 34 12.11 -4.32 -7.01
C THR A 34 12.68 -4.44 -8.43
N ALA A 35 12.00 -5.16 -9.33
CA ALA A 35 12.44 -5.31 -10.71
C ALA A 35 12.52 -3.97 -11.45
N ARG A 36 11.58 -3.04 -11.20
CA ARG A 36 11.61 -1.69 -11.81
C ARG A 36 12.74 -0.83 -11.26
N ALA A 37 13.09 -0.95 -9.98
CA ALA A 37 14.25 -0.27 -9.41
C ALA A 37 15.56 -0.79 -10.05
N GLN A 38 15.72 -2.10 -10.16
CA GLN A 38 16.87 -2.72 -10.82
C GLN A 38 16.97 -2.33 -12.30
N GLN A 39 15.83 -2.28 -13.00
CA GLN A 39 15.80 -1.82 -14.39
C GLN A 39 16.24 -0.35 -14.50
N PHE A 40 15.79 0.52 -13.60
CA PHE A 40 16.24 1.91 -13.57
C PHE A 40 17.75 2.01 -13.38
N GLU A 41 18.33 1.25 -12.44
CA GLU A 41 19.77 1.19 -12.22
C GLU A 41 20.53 0.71 -13.48
N HIS A 42 20.00 -0.30 -14.17
CA HIS A 42 20.57 -0.77 -15.43
C HIS A 42 20.55 0.30 -16.52
N VAL A 43 19.40 0.96 -16.72
CA VAL A 43 19.24 2.05 -17.70
C VAL A 43 20.24 3.16 -17.43
N VAL A 44 20.39 3.57 -16.16
CA VAL A 44 21.35 4.60 -15.75
C VAL A 44 22.80 4.19 -16.03
N ALA A 45 23.15 2.95 -15.72
CA ALA A 45 24.53 2.47 -15.85
C ALA A 45 24.93 2.16 -17.29
N THR A 46 23.99 1.83 -18.17
CA THR A 46 24.31 1.23 -19.49
C THR A 46 23.65 1.95 -20.66
N GLU A 47 22.35 2.23 -20.58
CA GLU A 47 21.59 2.76 -21.72
C GLU A 47 21.72 4.29 -21.84
N LEU A 48 21.69 5.03 -20.72
CA LEU A 48 21.79 6.49 -20.74
C LEU A 48 23.14 7.01 -21.25
N PRO A 49 24.30 6.43 -20.89
CA PRO A 49 25.58 6.85 -21.46
C PRO A 49 25.62 6.64 -22.98
N ALA A 50 25.20 5.48 -23.47
CA ALA A 50 25.14 5.18 -24.90
C ALA A 50 24.21 6.16 -25.64
N LEU A 51 23.01 6.40 -25.09
CA LEU A 51 22.09 7.38 -25.66
C LEU A 51 22.66 8.81 -25.67
N SER A 52 23.43 9.17 -24.64
CA SER A 52 24.09 10.48 -24.56
C SER A 52 25.16 10.65 -25.64
N ASP A 53 25.86 9.57 -25.98
CA ASP A 53 26.82 9.51 -27.08
C ASP A 53 26.11 9.62 -28.43
N ASP A 54 25.05 8.82 -28.64
CA ASP A 54 24.26 8.80 -29.88
C ASP A 54 23.62 10.16 -30.20
N LEU A 55 23.18 10.88 -29.16
CA LEU A 55 22.59 12.22 -29.28
C LEU A 55 23.65 13.34 -29.31
N GLY A 56 24.94 13.03 -29.16
CA GLY A 56 26.02 14.02 -29.15
C GLY A 56 25.88 15.04 -28.02
N LEU A 57 25.43 14.61 -26.83
CA LEU A 57 25.17 15.53 -25.71
C LEU A 57 26.46 16.22 -25.25
N SER A 58 26.40 17.55 -25.14
CA SER A 58 27.47 18.36 -24.54
C SER A 58 27.72 17.97 -23.08
N ALA A 59 28.90 18.29 -22.56
CA ALA A 59 29.26 18.04 -21.15
C ALA A 59 28.23 18.65 -20.18
N ARG A 60 27.80 19.90 -20.44
CA ARG A 60 26.76 20.56 -19.64
C ARG A 60 25.42 19.82 -19.66
N ALA A 61 25.04 19.26 -20.80
CA ALA A 61 23.80 18.49 -20.91
C ALA A 61 23.90 17.15 -20.15
N ARG A 62 25.07 16.51 -20.18
CA ARG A 62 25.34 15.28 -19.40
C ARG A 62 25.29 15.53 -17.90
N GLU A 63 25.94 16.60 -17.42
CA GLU A 63 25.86 17.02 -16.02
C GLU A 63 24.41 17.26 -15.57
N GLY A 64 23.60 17.90 -16.43
CA GLY A 64 22.18 18.11 -16.15
C GLY A 64 21.38 16.81 -16.07
N LEU A 65 21.67 15.85 -16.96
CA LEU A 65 21.05 14.52 -16.96
C LEU A 65 21.44 13.73 -15.70
N GLU A 66 22.72 13.71 -15.34
CA GLU A 66 23.23 13.04 -14.14
C GLU A 66 22.59 13.61 -12.88
N TRP A 67 22.52 14.94 -12.77
CA TRP A 67 21.83 15.60 -11.65
C TRP A 67 20.35 15.19 -11.57
N TYR A 68 19.66 15.13 -12.71
CA TYR A 68 18.25 14.73 -12.76
C TYR A 68 18.06 13.28 -12.33
N VAL A 69 18.91 12.36 -12.79
CA VAL A 69 18.93 10.96 -12.36
C VAL A 69 19.12 10.87 -10.84
N GLU A 70 20.05 11.64 -10.27
CA GLU A 70 20.28 11.68 -8.83
C GLU A 70 19.01 12.16 -8.07
N GLN A 71 18.28 13.14 -8.61
CA GLN A 71 17.03 13.58 -7.99
C GLN A 71 15.95 12.49 -8.03
N LEU A 72 15.86 11.71 -9.10
CA LEU A 72 14.93 10.57 -9.17
C LEU A 72 15.28 9.49 -8.13
N GLN A 73 16.56 9.19 -7.95
CA GLN A 73 17.02 8.26 -6.90
C GLN A 73 16.67 8.75 -5.49
N LYS A 74 16.89 10.04 -5.22
CA LYS A 74 16.51 10.70 -3.96
C LYS A 74 15.00 10.67 -3.76
N MET A 75 14.23 10.92 -4.82
CA MET A 75 12.76 10.85 -4.77
C MET A 75 12.29 9.44 -4.42
N MET A 76 12.78 8.39 -5.10
CA MET A 76 12.35 7.01 -4.83
C MET A 76 12.65 6.56 -3.39
N SER A 77 13.87 6.79 -2.92
CA SER A 77 14.27 6.45 -1.55
C SER A 77 13.52 7.31 -0.51
N GLY A 78 13.35 8.60 -0.79
CA GLY A 78 12.59 9.54 0.03
C GLY A 78 11.12 9.16 0.15
N THR A 79 10.47 8.77 -0.95
CA THR A 79 9.08 8.29 -0.95
C THR A 79 8.94 7.05 -0.07
N LEU A 80 9.81 6.05 -0.21
CA LEU A 80 9.79 4.86 0.64
C LEU A 80 9.97 5.23 2.13
N HIS A 81 10.94 6.09 2.42
CA HIS A 81 11.19 6.57 3.77
C HIS A 81 9.94 7.27 4.33
N TRP A 82 9.34 8.20 3.59
CA TRP A 82 8.15 8.92 4.00
C TRP A 82 6.95 7.98 4.21
N CYS A 83 6.70 7.04 3.28
CA CYS A 83 5.64 6.04 3.42
C CYS A 83 5.77 5.20 4.70
N ARG A 84 6.99 4.86 5.13
CA ARG A 84 7.24 4.07 6.35
C ARG A 84 7.07 4.86 7.64
N HIS A 85 7.39 6.16 7.63
CA HIS A 85 7.49 6.96 8.86
C HIS A 85 6.28 7.85 9.11
N THR A 86 5.52 8.17 8.08
CA THR A 86 4.34 9.02 8.26
C THR A 86 3.21 8.28 8.99
N GLY A 87 2.41 9.02 9.75
CA GLY A 87 1.17 8.50 10.32
C GLY A 87 0.05 8.30 9.28
N ARG A 88 0.20 8.85 8.08
CA ARG A 88 -0.84 8.91 7.03
C ARG A 88 -1.35 7.53 6.60
N PHE A 89 -0.47 6.53 6.55
CA PHE A 89 -0.78 5.19 6.04
C PHE A 89 -0.99 4.15 7.14
N LYS A 90 -0.94 4.57 8.40
CA LYS A 90 -1.34 3.72 9.51
C LYS A 90 -2.86 3.61 9.49
N GLU A 91 -3.38 2.39 9.62
CA GLU A 91 -4.81 2.18 9.84
C GLU A 91 -5.23 3.10 10.99
N PRO A 92 -6.31 3.90 10.87
CA PRO A 92 -6.83 4.61 12.03
C PRO A 92 -7.05 3.55 13.10
N GLU A 93 -6.46 3.74 14.29
CA GLU A 93 -6.76 2.90 15.45
C GLU A 93 -8.27 2.72 15.46
N ARG A 94 -8.74 1.47 15.31
CA ARG A 94 -10.16 1.14 15.29
C ARG A 94 -10.78 1.75 16.55
N GLN A 95 -11.29 2.97 16.45
CA GLN A 95 -12.00 3.62 17.52
C GLN A 95 -13.21 2.75 17.75
N GLY A 96 -13.17 2.04 18.87
CA GLY A 96 -14.06 0.96 19.19
C GLY A 96 -15.50 1.44 19.25
N SER A 97 -16.17 1.48 18.10
CA SER A 97 -17.62 1.41 18.01
C SER A 97 -18.02 -0.06 18.12
N ARG A 98 -17.65 -0.69 19.24
CA ARG A 98 -18.54 -1.70 19.80
C ARG A 98 -19.72 -0.90 20.31
N ARG A 99 -20.66 -0.62 19.42
CA ARG A 99 -21.95 -0.01 19.71
C ARG A 99 -22.53 -0.84 20.86
N ARG A 100 -22.36 -0.36 22.09
CA ARG A 100 -22.93 -0.95 23.29
C ARG A 100 -24.42 -0.83 23.04
N SER A 101 -25.04 -1.91 22.61
CA SER A 101 -26.47 -2.02 22.46
C SER A 101 -27.07 -1.83 23.84
N THR A 102 -27.39 -0.58 24.18
CA THR A 102 -28.19 -0.23 25.34
C THR A 102 -29.61 -0.69 25.04
N SER A 103 -29.88 -1.98 25.24
CA SER A 103 -31.25 -2.42 25.44
C SER A 103 -31.59 -2.18 26.91
N ARG A 104 -32.04 -0.96 27.21
CA ARG A 104 -32.73 -0.63 28.46
C ARG A 104 -34.22 -0.54 28.12
N ALA A 105 -34.91 -1.66 28.24
CA ALA A 105 -36.35 -1.65 28.49
C ALA A 105 -36.54 -2.12 29.94
N LEU A 106 -37.01 -1.21 30.79
CA LEU A 106 -37.36 -1.46 32.17
C LEU A 106 -38.78 -2.04 32.24
N ALA A 107 -38.89 -3.09 33.06
CA ALA A 107 -40.01 -3.45 33.94
C ALA A 107 -41.35 -3.91 33.33
N GLY A 108 -41.62 -5.20 33.55
CA GLY A 108 -42.95 -5.78 33.75
C GLY A 108 -42.83 -6.98 34.70
N SER A 109 -43.29 -6.82 35.94
CA SER A 109 -43.21 -7.81 37.02
C SER A 109 -44.42 -8.76 37.08
N ALA A 110 -44.13 -10.00 37.54
CA ALA A 110 -45.01 -11.04 38.14
C ALA A 110 -45.31 -12.29 37.28
N PRO A 111 -45.64 -13.45 37.89
CA PRO A 111 -45.02 -14.12 39.04
C PRO A 111 -44.56 -15.57 38.70
N ARG A 112 -43.74 -16.16 39.60
CA ARG A 112 -43.24 -17.54 39.51
C ARG A 112 -44.38 -18.56 39.62
N ARG A 113 -44.38 -19.58 38.76
CA ARG A 113 -45.07 -20.86 39.02
C ARG A 113 -44.08 -22.02 38.92
N HIS A 114 -44.11 -22.84 39.96
CA HIS A 114 -43.47 -24.14 40.05
C HIS A 114 -44.11 -25.17 39.10
N GLY A 115 -43.32 -26.14 38.64
CA GLY A 115 -43.75 -27.36 37.94
C GLY A 115 -42.66 -27.81 36.95
N LEU A 116 -41.69 -28.62 37.40
CA LEU A 116 -41.64 -30.09 37.32
C LEU A 116 -41.26 -30.63 35.93
N CYS A 117 -40.09 -31.28 35.91
CA CYS A 117 -39.65 -32.44 35.12
C CYS A 117 -40.63 -33.01 34.07
N HIS A 118 -40.14 -33.24 32.83
CA HIS A 118 -39.99 -34.59 32.27
C HIS A 118 -39.40 -34.55 30.84
N CYS A 119 -38.48 -35.50 30.62
CA CYS A 119 -37.92 -36.06 29.38
C CYS A 119 -37.04 -35.16 28.50
#